data_AF-A0A921MFM3-F1
#
_entry.id   AF-A0A921MFM3-F1
#
_cell.length_a   1.000
_cell.length_b   1.000
_cell.length_c   1.000
_cell.angle_alpha   90.00
_cell.angle_beta   90.00
_cell.angle_gamma   90.00
#
_symmetry.space_group_name_H-M   'P 1'
#
loop_
_entity.id
_entity.type
_entity.pdbx_description
1 polymer ?
#
loop_
_entity_poly.entity_id
_entity_poly.type
_entity_poly.pdbx_seq_one_letter_code
_entity_poly.pdbx_strand_id
1 'polypeptide(L)'
;RLEADLAAAMTAGVQPGSEEANALAERHRASIGQWFDITVQKQVCISRMYVQDPRFTAHYDERAEGLAAWLTSIIDANARAHGIDPATAVWE
;
A
#
# COMPACT_ATOMS: atom_id res chain seq x y z
N ARG A 1 -12.94 -1.83 7.48
CA ARG A 1 -13.11 -0.38 7.18
C ARG A 1 -11.99 0.14 6.30
N LEU A 2 -10.71 -0.02 6.67
CA LEU A 2 -9.58 0.46 5.85
C LEU A 2 -9.63 0.04 4.38
N GLU A 3 -9.82 -1.25 4.09
CA GLU A 3 -9.85 -1.72 2.70
C GLU A 3 -11.02 -1.17 1.87
N ALA A 4 -12.16 -0.89 2.51
CA ALA A 4 -13.27 -0.22 1.85
C ALA A 4 -12.94 1.26 1.55
N ASP A 5 -12.24 1.93 2.47
CA ASP A 5 -11.77 3.31 2.27
C ASP A 5 -10.70 3.36 1.14
N LEU A 6 -9.82 2.35 1.07
CA LEU A 6 -8.84 2.20 -0.01
C LEU A 6 -9.54 2.02 -1.36
N ALA A 7 -10.53 1.11 -1.43
CA ALA A 7 -11.33 0.90 -2.63
C ALA A 7 -12.05 2.18 -3.07
N ALA A 8 -12.69 2.89 -2.14
CA ALA A 8 -13.40 4.14 -2.41
C ALA A 8 -12.46 5.23 -2.96
N ALA A 9 -11.27 5.40 -2.36
CA ALA A 9 -10.28 6.36 -2.82
C ALA A 9 -9.75 6.00 -4.22
N MET A 10 -9.47 4.73 -4.49
CA MET A 10 -9.06 4.28 -5.82
C MET A 10 -10.15 4.56 -6.86
N THR A 11 -11.41 4.20 -6.58
CA THR A 11 -12.55 4.45 -7.48
C THR A 11 -12.79 5.94 -7.71
N ALA A 12 -12.53 6.78 -6.71
CA ALA A 12 -12.59 8.24 -6.82
C ALA A 12 -11.41 8.85 -7.61
N GLY A 13 -10.43 8.05 -8.03
CA GLY A 13 -9.27 8.52 -8.79
C GLY A 13 -8.23 9.24 -7.94
N VAL A 14 -8.14 8.95 -6.64
CA VAL A 14 -7.08 9.49 -5.77
C VAL A 14 -5.72 9.04 -6.28
N GLN A 15 -4.84 10.01 -6.53
CA GLN A 15 -3.54 9.76 -7.16
C GLN A 15 -2.47 9.37 -6.13
N PRO A 16 -1.60 8.39 -6.44
CA PRO A 16 -0.43 8.09 -5.62
C PRO A 16 0.43 9.33 -5.38
N GLY A 17 0.89 9.51 -4.15
CA GLY A 17 1.69 10.67 -3.73
C GLY A 17 0.88 11.89 -3.29
N SER A 18 -0.46 11.88 -3.46
CA SER A 18 -1.34 12.87 -2.84
C SER A 18 -1.37 12.72 -1.30
N GLU A 19 -1.74 13.79 -0.59
CA GLU A 19 -1.88 13.75 0.88
C GLU A 19 -2.86 12.66 1.33
N GLU A 20 -3.97 12.51 0.62
CA GLU A 20 -4.98 11.48 0.89
C GLU A 20 -4.45 10.06 0.69
N ALA A 21 -3.76 9.81 -0.44
CA ALA A 21 -3.12 8.52 -0.71
C ALA A 21 -2.05 8.19 0.35
N ASN A 22 -1.22 9.16 0.72
CA ASN A 22 -0.16 8.96 1.71
C ASN A 22 -0.74 8.66 3.09
N ALA A 23 -1.81 9.35 3.50
CA ALA A 23 -2.51 9.05 4.75
C ALA A 23 -3.09 7.62 4.74
N LEU A 24 -3.60 7.13 3.61
CA LEU A 24 -4.07 5.76 3.46
C LEU A 24 -2.92 4.74 3.53
N ALA A 25 -1.77 5.03 2.92
CA ALA A 25 -0.58 4.20 3.03
C ALA A 25 -0.08 4.08 4.49
N GLU A 26 -0.09 5.17 5.25
CA GLU A 26 0.28 5.18 6.67
C GLU A 26 -0.73 4.42 7.54
N ARG A 27 -2.05 4.57 7.27
CA ARG A 27 -3.08 3.77 7.94
C ARG A 27 -2.92 2.28 7.65
N HIS A 28 -2.57 1.93 6.42
CA HIS A 28 -2.25 0.55 6.05
C HIS A 28 -1.02 0.05 6.80
N ARG A 29 0.06 0.83 6.87
CA ARG A 29 1.25 0.50 7.66
C ARG A 29 0.91 0.25 9.12
N ALA A 30 0.15 1.16 9.73
CA ALA A 30 -0.30 1.04 11.12
C ALA A 30 -1.17 -0.20 11.36
N SER A 31 -1.97 -0.62 10.38
CA SER A 31 -2.81 -1.83 10.51
C SER A 31 -1.97 -3.12 10.54
N ILE A 32 -0.90 -3.19 9.74
CA ILE A 32 0.07 -4.30 9.78
C ILE A 32 0.87 -4.23 11.08
N GLY A 33 1.22 -3.01 11.51
CA GLY A 33 1.99 -2.72 12.72
C GLY A 33 1.36 -3.19 14.03
N GLN A 34 0.09 -3.60 14.01
CA GLN A 34 -0.58 -4.20 15.16
C GLN A 34 -0.01 -5.59 15.52
N TRP A 35 0.65 -6.25 14.57
CA TRP A 35 1.15 -7.63 14.74
C TRP A 35 2.67 -7.70 14.95
N PHE A 36 3.43 -6.72 14.44
CA PHE A 36 4.88 -6.62 14.60
C PHE A 36 5.37 -5.24 14.16
N ASP A 37 6.58 -4.85 14.59
CA ASP A 37 7.17 -3.56 14.21
C ASP A 37 7.43 -3.47 12.70
N ILE A 38 6.76 -2.51 12.06
CA ILE A 38 6.79 -2.31 10.61
C ILE A 38 7.33 -0.92 10.26
N THR A 39 8.51 -0.90 9.65
CA THR A 39 9.12 0.28 9.02
C THR A 39 8.46 0.56 7.67
N VAL A 40 8.67 1.74 7.11
CA VAL A 40 8.22 2.07 5.74
C VAL A 40 8.90 1.16 4.71
N GLN A 41 10.18 0.82 4.89
CA GLN A 41 10.90 -0.13 4.04
C GLN A 41 10.28 -1.53 4.07
N LYS A 42 9.97 -2.07 5.26
CA LYS A 42 9.29 -3.36 5.39
C LYS A 42 7.90 -3.33 4.74
N GLN A 43 7.17 -2.23 4.87
CA GLN A 43 5.87 -2.09 4.20
C GLN A 43 6.00 -2.22 2.68
N VAL A 44 7.00 -1.58 2.06
CA VAL A 44 7.29 -1.73 0.63
C VAL A 44 7.61 -3.18 0.28
N CYS A 45 8.45 -3.86 1.09
CA CYS A 45 8.76 -5.26 0.85
C CYS A 45 7.51 -6.16 0.88
N ILE A 46 6.55 -5.87 1.76
CA ILE A 46 5.27 -6.59 1.83
C ILE A 46 4.39 -6.28 0.62
N SER A 47 4.26 -5.01 0.24
CA SER A 47 3.35 -4.60 -0.86
C SER A 47 3.75 -5.16 -2.22
N ARG A 48 5.03 -5.46 -2.44
CA ARG A 48 5.51 -6.20 -3.62
C ARG A 48 4.77 -7.54 -3.79
N MET A 49 4.44 -8.23 -2.70
CA MET A 49 3.73 -9.51 -2.76
C MET A 49 2.27 -9.37 -3.22
N TYR A 50 1.66 -8.19 -3.06
CA TYR A 50 0.26 -7.98 -3.42
C TYR A 50 0.00 -8.14 -4.92
N VAL A 51 1.02 -7.87 -5.74
CA VAL A 51 0.97 -7.99 -7.20
C VAL A 51 1.77 -9.19 -7.74
N GLN A 52 2.68 -9.76 -6.95
CA GLN A 52 3.48 -10.92 -7.36
C GLN A 52 2.81 -12.26 -7.07
N ASP A 53 1.99 -12.34 -6.02
CA ASP A 53 1.26 -13.55 -5.66
C ASP A 53 -0.25 -13.36 -5.93
N PRO A 54 -0.83 -14.15 -6.86
CA PRO A 54 -2.24 -14.01 -7.25
C PRO A 54 -3.24 -14.11 -6.10
N ARG A 55 -2.89 -14.75 -4.99
CA ARG A 55 -3.77 -14.88 -3.82
C ARG A 55 -4.00 -13.53 -3.15
N PHE A 56 -2.94 -12.71 -3.05
CA PHE A 56 -3.08 -11.36 -2.48
C PHE A 56 -3.75 -10.42 -3.47
N THR A 57 -3.44 -10.55 -4.77
CA THR A 57 -4.14 -9.78 -5.81
C THR A 57 -5.64 -10.02 -5.73
N ALA A 58 -6.07 -11.29 -5.72
CA ALA A 58 -7.49 -11.65 -5.62
C ALA A 58 -8.16 -11.08 -4.37
N HIS A 59 -7.52 -11.15 -3.18
CA HIS A 59 -8.09 -10.63 -1.93
C HIS A 59 -8.41 -9.13 -1.99
N TYR A 60 -7.49 -8.32 -2.52
CA TYR A 60 -7.74 -6.88 -2.66
C TYR A 60 -8.71 -6.58 -3.80
N ASP A 61 -8.56 -7.27 -4.94
CA ASP A 61 -9.36 -7.00 -6.13
C ASP A 61 -10.82 -7.46 -5.99
N GLU A 62 -11.13 -8.35 -5.04
CA GLU A 62 -12.51 -8.64 -4.59
C GLU A 62 -13.26 -7.39 -4.13
N ARG A 63 -12.55 -6.34 -3.65
CA ARG A 63 -13.17 -5.07 -3.23
C ARG A 63 -13.32 -4.09 -4.38
N ALA A 64 -12.32 -4.02 -5.26
CA ALA A 64 -12.34 -3.24 -6.47
C ALA A 64 -11.23 -3.71 -7.41
N GLU A 65 -11.53 -3.92 -8.70
CA GLU A 65 -10.56 -4.36 -9.69
C GLU A 65 -9.35 -3.43 -9.75
N GLY A 66 -8.13 -3.99 -9.67
CA GLY A 66 -6.88 -3.25 -9.66
C GLY A 66 -6.45 -2.68 -8.30
N LEU A 67 -7.20 -2.94 -7.22
CA LEU A 67 -6.91 -2.40 -5.89
C LEU A 67 -5.55 -2.84 -5.36
N ALA A 68 -5.13 -4.08 -5.62
CA ALA A 68 -3.81 -4.56 -5.20
C ALA A 68 -2.68 -3.69 -5.79
N ALA A 69 -2.76 -3.43 -7.10
CA ALA A 69 -1.76 -2.63 -7.81
C ALA A 69 -1.78 -1.16 -7.37
N TRP A 70 -2.97 -0.58 -7.18
CA TRP A 70 -3.08 0.79 -6.68
C TRP A 70 -2.56 0.93 -5.26
N LEU A 71 -2.88 -0.01 -4.36
CA LEU A 71 -2.35 -0.02 -2.99
C LEU A 71 -0.81 -0.07 -2.98
N THR A 72 -0.21 -0.93 -3.80
CA THR A 72 1.25 -0.96 -3.95
C THR A 72 1.80 0.39 -4.44
N SER A 73 1.12 1.03 -5.40
CA SER A 73 1.57 2.33 -5.92
C SER A 73 1.51 3.47 -4.89
N ILE A 74 0.49 3.53 -4.02
CA ILE A 74 0.42 4.56 -2.97
C ILE A 74 1.45 4.32 -1.87
N ILE A 75 1.78 3.05 -1.58
CA ILE A 75 2.84 2.68 -0.64
C ILE A 75 4.19 3.11 -1.19
N ASP A 76 4.46 2.84 -2.47
CA ASP A 76 5.70 3.25 -3.13
C ASP A 76 5.85 4.78 -3.18
N ALA A 77 4.77 5.50 -3.50
CA ALA A 77 4.78 6.96 -3.53
C ALA A 77 5.01 7.55 -2.13
N ASN A 78 4.36 7.00 -1.10
CA ASN A 78 4.56 7.41 0.28
C ASN A 78 5.99 7.11 0.76
N ALA A 79 6.55 5.95 0.41
CA ALA A 79 7.94 5.63 0.71
C ALA A 79 8.91 6.66 0.11
N ARG A 80 8.69 7.10 -1.13
CA ARG A 80 9.47 8.19 -1.75
C ARG A 80 9.35 9.51 -0.97
N ALA A 81 8.16 9.84 -0.46
CA ALA A 81 7.97 11.01 0.40
C ALA A 81 8.76 10.92 1.73
N HIS A 82 9.04 9.70 2.19
CA HIS A 82 9.91 9.40 3.34
C HIS A 82 11.40 9.26 2.98
N GLY A 83 11.80 9.55 1.74
CA GLY A 83 13.19 9.45 1.29
C GLY A 83 13.67 8.01 1.05
N ILE A 84 12.75 7.05 0.98
CA ILE A 84 13.04 5.64 0.71
C ILE A 84 12.74 5.37 -0.77
N ASP A 85 13.70 4.78 -1.48
CA ASP A 85 13.47 4.33 -2.85
C ASP A 85 12.83 2.93 -2.86
N PRO A 86 11.59 2.77 -3.36
CA PRO A 86 10.90 1.49 -3.36
C PRO A 86 11.58 0.41 -4.19
N ALA A 87 12.40 0.78 -5.19
CA ALA A 87 13.13 -0.20 -6.01
C ALA A 87 14.26 -0.88 -5.22
N THR A 88 14.84 -0.18 -4.25
CA THR A 88 16.00 -0.64 -3.47
C THR A 88 15.67 -0.97 -2.02
N ALA A 89 14.42 -0.75 -1.58
CA ALA A 89 13.98 -1.10 -0.23
C ALA A 89 14.23 -2.58 0.10
N VAL A 90 14.86 -2.80 1.26
CA VAL A 90 15.20 -4.09 1.84
C VAL A 90 14.50 -4.26 3.19
N TRP A 91 14.45 -5.49 3.69
CA TRP A 91 13.82 -5.82 4.97
C TRP A 91 14.69 -5.35 6.15
N GLU A 92 14.52 -4.08 6.55
CA GLU A 92 15.20 -3.42 7.69
C GLU A 92 14.22 -2.89 8.74
#